data_AF-A0A518BII7-F1
#
_entry.id   AF-A0A518BII7-F1
#
_cell.length_a   1.000
_cell.length_b   1.000
_cell.length_c   1.000
_cell.angle_alpha   90.00
_cell.angle_beta   90.00
_cell.angle_gamma   90.00
#
_symmetry.space_group_name_H-M   'P 1'
#
loop_
_entity.id
_entity.type
_entity.pdbx_description
1 polymer ?
#
loop_
_entity_poly.entity_id
_entity_poly.type
_entity_poly.pdbx_seq_one_letter_code
_entity_poly.pdbx_strand_id
1 'polypeptide(L)'
;MHDQNNESVALAAQALRRRARLAAACGEAARLGSLALVLAGAAALLGRAFLGWSMGEAAWTLALLVVVPPVAWIRAARRTPSLESAATWLDIHTGGSGAVVAALERPLDGVWASSADSRLAAGRSAGDLKLPRLRTAPLLRPSAPAAVFSIACLLIPLGSGLVEPPDAKAAIERRAEDLREQLEVLDETISLDDDRVQEFEDRLRAALEQAADGNTESSYEAMDRLELDAEALAQRAAEAAEEALRAMSDAASDMASDPAGAREQLDAMADAMQAAGLDPGELSPELSAALDELASQLEALPRGATGEEGLAALEQLAQELAKMAELSEELREALAKKLGELAEAGLLEGAALPKMEIDPAMLQALIEALKNMDLDKSLCPPSLKPGGT
;
A
#
# COMPACT_ATOMS: atom_id res chain seq x y z
N MET A 1 35.21 28.98 77.85
CA MET A 1 36.17 28.27 76.96
C MET A 1 35.85 26.78 76.79
N HIS A 2 35.22 26.08 77.74
CA HIS A 2 34.88 24.65 77.55
C HIS A 2 33.75 24.38 76.55
N ASP A 3 32.73 25.24 76.44
CA ASP A 3 31.65 25.03 75.46
C ASP A 3 32.11 25.15 74.00
N GLN A 4 33.12 25.98 73.73
CA GLN A 4 33.60 26.25 72.36
C GLN A 4 34.30 25.04 71.71
N ASN A 5 34.93 24.17 72.50
CA ASN A 5 35.68 23.02 71.98
C ASN A 5 34.78 21.79 71.73
N ASN A 6 33.55 21.78 72.28
CA ASN A 6 32.60 20.69 72.03
C ASN A 6 31.79 20.95 70.76
N GLU A 7 31.50 22.22 70.49
CA GLU A 7 30.84 22.63 69.25
C GLU A 7 31.71 22.32 68.04
N SER A 8 33.05 22.43 68.12
CA SER A 8 33.95 22.22 66.98
C SER A 8 33.89 20.79 66.42
N VAL A 9 33.90 19.76 67.27
CA VAL A 9 33.84 18.35 66.87
C VAL A 9 32.46 17.99 66.30
N ALA A 10 31.39 18.42 66.96
CA ALA A 10 30.03 18.22 66.48
C ALA A 10 29.80 18.92 65.13
N LEU A 11 30.30 20.15 64.97
CA LEU A 11 30.24 20.91 63.71
C LEU A 11 31.06 20.22 62.60
N ALA A 12 32.24 19.67 62.92
CA ALA A 12 33.06 18.93 61.96
C ALA A 12 32.35 17.65 61.49
N ALA A 13 31.76 16.87 62.40
CA ALA A 13 30.98 15.68 62.08
C ALA A 13 29.72 16.03 61.27
N GLN A 14 29.01 17.11 61.63
CA GLN A 14 27.86 17.61 60.86
C GLN A 14 28.26 18.09 59.46
N ALA A 15 29.39 18.78 59.32
CA ALA A 15 29.90 19.24 58.03
C ALA A 15 30.25 18.04 57.12
N LEU A 16 30.86 16.99 57.67
CA LEU A 16 31.10 15.74 56.95
C LEU A 16 29.79 15.09 56.50
N ARG A 17 28.79 14.99 57.38
CA ARG A 17 27.46 14.43 57.05
C ARG A 17 26.76 15.22 55.95
N ARG A 18 26.78 16.56 56.02
CA ARG A 18 26.21 17.42 54.98
C ARG A 18 26.89 17.18 53.62
N ARG A 19 28.23 17.09 53.59
CA ARG A 19 28.99 16.82 52.37
C ARG A 19 28.74 15.42 51.82
N ALA A 20 28.69 14.40 52.69
CA ALA A 20 28.36 13.03 52.29
C ALA A 20 26.94 12.93 51.72
N ARG A 21 25.96 13.62 52.34
CA ARG A 21 24.59 13.71 51.84
C ARG A 21 24.52 14.38 50.47
N LEU A 22 25.21 15.52 50.31
CA LEU A 22 25.27 16.21 49.03
C LEU A 22 25.90 15.33 47.94
N ALA A 23 26.99 14.63 48.26
CA ALA A 23 27.63 13.72 47.31
C ALA A 23 26.72 12.55 46.93
N ALA A 24 26.03 11.95 47.90
CA ALA A 24 25.05 10.90 47.66
C ALA A 24 23.86 11.40 46.84
N ALA A 25 23.34 12.60 47.15
CA ALA A 25 22.23 13.23 46.43
C ALA A 25 22.60 13.55 44.99
N CYS A 26 23.79 14.10 44.73
CA CYS A 26 24.29 14.34 43.38
C CYS A 26 24.45 13.03 42.60
N GLY A 27 24.97 11.97 43.24
CA GLY A 27 25.10 10.64 42.63
C GLY A 27 23.77 10.01 42.25
N GLU A 28 22.78 10.07 43.14
CA GLU A 28 21.43 9.57 42.87
C GLU A 28 20.69 10.44 41.85
N ALA A 29 20.84 11.76 41.90
CA ALA A 29 20.25 12.69 40.94
C ALA A 29 20.78 12.44 39.52
N ALA A 30 22.07 12.14 39.36
CA ALA A 30 22.63 11.79 38.06
C ALA A 30 22.03 10.49 37.50
N ARG A 31 21.87 9.46 38.33
CA ARG A 31 21.29 8.16 37.92
C ARG A 31 19.81 8.25 37.60
N LEU A 32 19.03 8.89 38.48
CA LEU A 32 17.60 9.08 38.27
C LEU A 32 17.35 10.06 37.12
N GLY A 33 18.18 11.08 36.97
CA GLY A 33 18.14 12.04 35.88
C GLY A 33 18.41 11.39 34.53
N SER A 34 19.41 10.51 34.41
CA SER A 34 19.66 9.78 33.16
C SER A 34 18.49 8.86 32.79
N LEU A 35 17.90 8.16 33.77
CA LEU A 35 16.73 7.31 33.54
C LEU A 35 15.52 8.16 33.10
N ALA A 36 15.27 9.27 33.80
CA ALA A 36 14.18 10.18 33.49
C ALA A 36 14.31 10.78 32.08
N LEU A 37 15.52 11.17 31.66
CA LEU A 37 15.80 11.66 30.31
C LEU A 37 15.51 10.61 29.23
N VAL A 38 15.91 9.36 29.45
CA VAL A 38 15.63 8.26 28.50
C VAL A 38 14.12 8.02 28.40
N LEU A 39 13.42 7.94 29.54
CA LEU A 39 11.97 7.76 29.56
C LEU A 39 11.23 8.93 28.92
N ALA A 40 11.66 10.17 29.19
CA ALA A 40 11.09 11.36 28.57
C ALA A 40 11.34 11.40 27.06
N GLY A 41 12.54 11.05 26.61
CA GLY A 41 12.87 10.94 25.18
C GLY A 41 12.03 9.88 24.47
N ALA A 42 11.89 8.70 25.07
CA ALA A 42 11.05 7.63 24.53
C ALA A 42 9.57 8.02 24.48
N ALA A 43 9.04 8.62 25.56
CA ALA A 43 7.66 9.09 25.61
C ALA A 43 7.40 10.23 24.61
N ALA A 44 8.35 11.16 24.45
CA ALA A 44 8.28 12.21 23.44
C ALA A 44 8.26 11.62 22.03
N LEU A 45 9.14 10.64 21.75
CA LEU A 45 9.18 9.99 20.45
C LEU A 45 7.88 9.24 20.15
N LEU A 46 7.35 8.48 21.11
CA LEU A 46 6.09 7.76 20.96
C LEU A 46 4.90 8.71 20.82
N GLY A 47 4.80 9.75 21.64
CA GLY A 47 3.72 10.74 21.54
C GLY A 47 3.77 11.51 20.22
N ARG A 48 4.96 11.82 19.71
CA ARG A 48 5.12 12.45 18.39
C ARG A 48 4.81 11.49 17.24
N ALA A 49 5.18 10.22 17.36
CA ALA A 49 4.96 9.21 16.33
C ALA A 49 3.50 8.73 16.24
N PHE A 50 2.80 8.61 17.38
CA PHE A 50 1.48 7.98 17.45
C PHE A 50 0.34 8.94 17.83
N LEU A 51 0.63 10.01 18.56
CA LEU A 51 -0.40 10.94 19.08
C LEU A 51 -0.33 12.32 18.40
N GLY A 52 0.51 12.49 17.38
CA GLY A 52 0.65 13.74 16.64
C GLY A 52 1.16 14.92 17.47
N TRP A 53 1.83 14.68 18.61
CA TRP A 53 2.27 15.76 19.48
C TRP A 53 3.20 16.75 18.76
N SER A 54 2.91 18.03 18.93
CA SER A 54 3.82 19.10 18.57
C SER A 54 5.11 19.04 19.41
N MET A 55 6.18 19.70 18.95
CA MET A 55 7.43 19.78 19.71
C MET A 55 7.20 20.39 21.11
N GLY A 56 6.28 21.34 21.23
CA GLY A 56 5.93 21.97 22.50
C GLY A 56 5.22 21.01 23.47
N GLU A 57 4.31 20.19 22.97
CA GLU A 57 3.62 19.16 23.75
C GLU A 57 4.58 18.04 24.17
N ALA A 58 5.43 17.58 23.24
CA ALA A 58 6.44 16.57 23.53
C ALA A 58 7.48 17.05 24.56
N ALA A 59 7.78 18.35 24.61
CA ALA A 59 8.69 18.92 25.61
C ALA A 59 8.14 18.82 27.05
N TRP A 60 6.81 18.69 27.24
CA TRP A 60 6.24 18.48 28.57
C TRP A 60 6.65 17.16 29.21
N THR A 61 7.10 16.16 28.43
CA THR A 61 7.63 14.92 29.02
C THR A 61 8.89 15.17 29.85
N LEU A 62 9.62 16.26 29.59
CA LEU A 62 10.77 16.69 30.40
C LEU A 62 10.36 17.16 31.81
N ALA A 63 9.08 17.43 32.07
CA ALA A 63 8.59 17.74 33.41
C ALA A 63 8.87 16.60 34.41
N LEU A 64 9.08 15.38 33.93
CA LEU A 64 9.54 14.24 34.74
C LEU A 64 10.84 14.54 35.51
N LEU A 65 11.70 15.43 34.98
CA LEU A 65 12.95 15.83 35.63
C LEU A 65 12.75 16.65 36.90
N VAL A 66 11.61 17.33 37.07
CA VAL A 66 11.30 18.11 38.28
C VAL A 66 11.21 17.21 39.52
N VAL A 67 10.83 15.95 39.34
CA VAL A 67 10.69 14.97 40.42
C VAL A 67 12.05 14.38 40.83
N VAL A 68 13.09 14.50 40.00
CA VAL A 68 14.41 13.88 40.24
C VAL A 68 15.10 14.44 41.49
N PRO A 69 15.27 15.78 41.67
CA PRO A 69 15.92 16.33 42.87
C PRO A 69 15.30 15.92 44.21
N PRO A 70 13.96 16.01 44.44
CA PRO A 70 13.38 15.61 45.72
C PRO A 70 13.53 14.11 45.99
N VAL A 71 13.34 13.25 44.99
CA VAL A 71 13.51 11.80 45.15
C VAL A 71 14.96 11.44 45.44
N ALA A 72 15.92 12.04 44.73
CA ALA A 72 17.34 11.85 44.98
C ALA A 72 17.72 12.31 46.40
N TRP A 73 17.18 13.44 46.87
CA TRP A 73 17.41 13.94 48.21
C TRP A 73 16.87 13.01 49.31
N ILE A 74 15.67 12.47 49.12
CA ILE A 74 15.07 11.50 50.06
C ILE A 74 15.87 10.19 50.08
N ARG A 75 16.28 9.66 48.92
CA ARG A 75 17.10 8.45 48.85
C ARG A 75 18.49 8.66 49.46
N ALA A 76 19.10 9.82 49.23
CA ALA A 76 20.37 10.19 49.82
C ALA A 76 20.27 10.32 51.34
N ALA A 77 19.17 10.88 51.87
CA ALA A 77 18.92 10.98 53.30
C ALA A 77 18.95 9.62 54.00
N ARG A 78 18.46 8.56 53.35
CA ARG A 78 18.47 7.19 53.89
C ARG A 78 19.88 6.57 53.93
N ARG A 79 20.84 7.11 53.19
CA ARG A 79 22.23 6.63 53.13
C ARG A 79 23.21 7.54 53.87
N THR A 80 22.73 8.59 54.54
CA THR A 80 23.63 9.45 55.30
C THR A 80 24.13 8.73 56.55
N PRO A 81 25.44 8.77 56.84
CA PRO A 81 25.97 8.18 58.07
C PRO A 81 25.36 8.87 59.30
N SER A 82 25.25 8.12 60.40
CA SER A 82 24.91 8.65 61.71
C SER A 82 26.00 9.63 62.19
N LEU A 83 25.70 10.41 63.24
CA LEU A 83 26.67 11.33 63.84
C LEU A 83 27.89 10.56 64.37
N GLU A 84 27.64 9.43 65.03
CA GLU A 84 28.66 8.54 65.58
C GLU A 84 29.54 7.96 64.48
N SER A 85 28.96 7.40 63.40
CA SER A 85 29.75 6.87 62.28
C SER A 85 30.60 7.94 61.59
N ALA A 86 30.11 9.19 61.53
CA ALA A 86 30.88 10.31 61.00
C ALA A 86 32.06 10.70 61.92
N ALA A 87 31.87 10.65 63.23
CA ALA A 87 32.94 10.88 64.20
C ALA A 87 33.97 9.74 64.19
N THR A 88 33.55 8.48 64.11
CA THR A 88 34.45 7.34 63.94
C THR A 88 35.27 7.45 62.66
N TRP A 89 34.65 7.87 61.55
CA TRP A 89 35.37 8.11 60.30
C TRP A 89 36.45 9.19 60.46
N LEU A 90 36.11 10.32 61.10
CA LEU A 90 37.07 11.39 61.38
C LEU A 90 38.21 10.94 62.28
N ASP A 91 37.91 10.12 63.29
CA ASP A 91 38.93 9.58 64.20
C ASP A 91 39.93 8.68 63.46
N ILE A 92 39.44 7.73 62.65
CA ILE A 92 40.29 6.84 61.85
C ILE A 92 41.20 7.65 60.92
N HIS A 93 40.67 8.69 60.27
CA HIS A 93 41.43 9.53 59.32
C HIS A 93 42.30 10.59 60.01
N THR A 94 42.29 10.65 61.35
CA THR A 94 43.20 11.48 62.17
C THR A 94 44.13 10.64 63.06
N GLY A 95 44.28 9.35 62.74
CA GLY A 95 45.21 8.45 63.41
C GLY A 95 44.60 7.48 64.42
N GLY A 96 43.28 7.34 64.48
CA GLY A 96 42.57 6.21 65.13
C GLY A 96 42.70 6.13 66.65
N SER A 97 42.81 7.27 67.34
CA SER A 97 43.05 7.31 68.79
C SER A 97 41.84 7.19 69.69
N GLY A 98 40.63 7.22 69.13
CA GLY A 98 39.39 7.34 69.86
C GLY A 98 39.09 8.76 70.37
N ALA A 99 40.01 9.73 70.26
CA ALA A 99 39.84 11.06 70.82
C ALA A 99 38.63 11.83 70.24
N VAL A 100 38.35 11.68 68.94
CA VAL A 100 37.22 12.37 68.29
C VAL A 100 35.88 11.72 68.68
N VAL A 101 35.86 10.40 68.87
CA VAL A 101 34.68 9.65 69.32
C VAL A 101 34.42 9.93 70.80
N ALA A 102 35.46 9.89 71.64
CA ALA A 102 35.38 10.18 73.07
C ALA A 102 34.92 11.62 73.34
N ALA A 103 35.39 12.59 72.55
CA ALA A 103 34.92 13.98 72.64
C ALA A 103 33.44 14.14 72.27
N LEU A 104 32.90 13.27 71.40
CA LEU A 104 31.49 13.27 71.05
C LEU A 104 30.60 12.61 72.13
N GLU A 105 31.05 11.50 72.71
CA GLU A 105 30.32 10.76 73.75
C GLU A 105 30.39 11.43 75.13
N ARG A 106 31.51 12.10 75.43
CA ARG A 106 31.77 12.76 76.73
C ARG A 106 32.16 14.23 76.53
N PRO A 107 31.22 15.09 76.14
CA PRO A 107 31.50 16.49 75.85
C PRO A 107 32.02 17.27 77.07
N LEU A 108 31.73 16.85 78.30
CA LEU A 108 32.16 17.58 79.50
C LEU A 108 33.65 17.42 79.85
N ASP A 109 34.39 16.56 79.13
CA ASP A 109 35.79 16.25 79.44
C ASP A 109 36.77 16.97 78.50
N GLY A 110 37.27 18.14 78.94
CA GLY A 110 38.05 19.07 78.12
C GLY A 110 39.40 18.53 77.60
N VAL A 111 39.90 17.43 78.18
CA VAL A 111 41.11 16.74 77.72
C VAL A 111 40.86 16.07 76.37
N TRP A 112 39.69 15.44 76.19
CA TRP A 112 39.34 14.79 74.94
C TRP A 112 39.01 15.80 73.84
N ALA A 113 38.31 16.88 74.19
CA ALA A 113 37.98 17.95 73.25
C ALA A 113 39.24 18.64 72.68
N SER A 114 40.22 18.99 73.53
CA SER A 114 41.48 19.60 73.07
C SER A 114 42.35 18.64 72.25
N SER A 115 42.36 17.34 72.60
CA SER A 115 43.02 16.29 71.82
C SER A 115 42.35 16.07 70.45
N ALA A 116 41.02 16.10 70.39
CA ALA A 116 40.26 16.00 69.14
C ALA A 116 40.51 17.21 68.22
N ASP A 117 40.48 18.44 68.76
CA ASP A 117 40.71 19.65 67.98
C ASP A 117 42.13 19.72 67.40
N SER A 118 43.15 19.39 68.20
CA SER A 118 44.54 19.37 67.74
C SER A 118 44.77 18.34 66.64
N ARG A 119 44.15 17.15 66.75
CA ARG A 119 44.20 16.10 65.71
C ARG A 119 43.44 16.47 64.45
N LEU A 120 42.25 17.06 64.57
CA LEU A 120 41.49 17.57 63.43
C LEU A 120 42.22 18.73 62.73
N ALA A 121 42.92 19.59 63.47
CA ALA A 121 43.76 20.65 62.91
C ALA A 121 44.99 20.05 62.20
N ALA A 122 45.69 19.12 62.84
CA ALA A 122 46.86 18.45 62.29
C ALA A 122 46.53 17.65 61.01
N GLY A 123 45.43 16.87 61.02
CA GLY A 123 44.96 16.13 59.86
C GLY A 123 44.51 17.04 58.71
N ARG A 124 43.98 18.23 59.00
CA ARG A 124 43.67 19.26 57.99
C ARG A 124 44.94 19.86 57.39
N SER A 125 45.94 20.20 58.20
CA SER A 125 47.20 20.78 57.73
C SER A 125 48.08 19.79 56.97
N ALA A 126 48.08 18.51 57.36
CA ALA A 126 48.83 17.45 56.69
C ALA A 126 48.20 17.02 55.35
N GLY A 127 46.94 17.40 55.10
CA GLY A 127 46.19 16.99 53.90
C GLY A 127 45.66 15.55 53.95
N ASP A 128 45.84 14.85 55.07
CA ASP A 128 45.39 13.47 55.29
C ASP A 128 43.87 13.38 55.44
N LEU A 129 43.23 14.46 55.91
CA LEU A 129 41.79 14.54 56.06
C LEU A 129 41.11 14.81 54.70
N LYS A 130 41.11 13.79 53.83
CA LYS A 130 40.48 13.80 52.51
C LYS A 130 38.96 13.69 52.66
N LEU A 131 38.31 14.81 52.93
CA LEU A 131 36.85 14.89 52.91
C LEU A 131 36.31 14.40 51.56
N PRO A 132 35.17 13.69 51.54
CA PRO A 132 34.56 13.19 50.32
C PRO A 132 34.35 14.36 49.35
N ARG A 133 35.11 14.35 48.25
CA ARG A 133 35.03 15.36 47.20
C ARG A 133 33.86 15.05 46.29
N LEU A 134 33.08 16.06 45.95
CA LEU A 134 32.09 15.99 44.89
C LEU A 134 32.84 15.82 43.56
N ARG A 135 32.96 14.57 43.10
CA ARG A 135 33.51 14.29 41.77
C ARG A 135 32.38 14.52 40.77
N THR A 136 32.44 15.66 40.07
CA THR A 136 31.45 16.02 39.04
C THR A 136 31.63 15.22 37.74
N ALA A 137 32.87 14.85 37.40
CA ALA A 137 33.20 14.08 36.20
C ALA A 137 32.44 12.73 36.05
N PRO A 138 32.34 11.86 37.08
CA PRO A 138 31.55 10.63 36.97
C PRO A 138 30.02 10.85 36.95
N LEU A 139 29.54 12.04 37.30
CA LEU A 139 28.11 12.38 37.24
C LEU A 139 27.67 12.71 35.81
N LEU A 140 28.55 13.35 35.03
CA LEU A 140 28.26 13.80 33.67
C LEU A 140 28.34 12.66 32.62
N ARG A 141 29.14 11.62 32.88
CA ARG A 141 29.32 10.50 31.95
C ARG A 141 28.02 9.77 31.58
N PRO A 142 27.14 9.38 32.53
CA PRO A 142 25.89 8.71 32.18
C PRO A 142 24.77 9.66 31.74
N SER A 143 24.78 10.93 32.20
CA SER A 143 23.71 11.88 31.87
C SER A 143 23.87 12.48 30.47
N ALA A 144 25.10 12.64 29.98
CA ALA A 144 25.37 13.21 28.65
C ALA A 144 24.70 12.44 27.50
N PRO A 145 24.87 11.10 27.34
CA PRO A 145 24.21 10.38 26.25
C PRO A 145 22.68 10.37 26.39
N ALA A 146 22.16 10.32 27.63
CA ALA A 146 20.72 10.39 27.87
C ALA A 146 20.13 11.76 27.48
N ALA A 147 20.85 12.85 27.75
CA ALA A 147 20.46 14.19 27.34
C ALA A 147 20.50 14.35 25.81
N VAL A 148 21.57 13.87 25.17
CA VAL A 148 21.67 13.85 23.70
C VAL A 148 20.53 13.06 23.08
N PHE A 149 20.22 11.87 23.61
CA PHE A 149 19.10 11.06 23.15
C PHE A 149 17.76 11.79 23.28
N SER A 150 17.48 12.36 24.45
CA SER A 150 16.22 13.08 24.69
C SER A 150 16.07 14.31 23.78
N ILE A 151 17.15 15.07 23.59
CA ILE A 151 17.18 16.21 22.65
C ILE A 151 16.99 15.72 21.22
N ALA A 152 17.65 14.63 20.82
CA ALA A 152 17.48 14.05 19.50
C ALA A 152 16.02 13.64 19.25
N CYS A 153 15.35 12.98 20.20
CA CYS A 153 13.92 12.64 20.06
C CYS A 153 13.02 13.87 19.85
N LEU A 154 13.38 15.03 20.40
CA LEU A 154 12.64 16.29 20.20
C LEU A 154 12.99 16.99 18.88
N LEU A 155 14.20 16.81 18.37
CA LEU A 155 14.67 17.48 17.15
C LEU A 155 14.52 16.64 15.89
N ILE A 156 14.39 15.31 15.99
CA ILE A 156 14.14 14.46 14.83
C ILE A 156 12.80 14.92 14.22
N PRO A 157 12.80 15.28 12.92
CA PRO A 157 11.58 15.55 12.19
C PRO A 157 10.88 14.21 11.96
N LEU A 158 10.08 13.80 12.94
CA LEU A 158 9.09 12.75 12.74
C LEU A 158 7.94 13.42 12.00
N GLY A 159 7.76 13.03 10.73
CA GLY A 159 6.52 13.35 10.01
C GLY A 159 5.36 12.85 10.87
N SER A 160 4.32 13.66 11.02
CA SER A 160 3.15 13.39 11.87
C SER A 160 2.26 12.23 11.37
N GLY A 161 2.80 11.33 10.57
CA GLY A 161 2.11 10.20 9.98
C GLY A 161 3.07 9.05 9.78
N LEU A 162 3.12 8.14 10.74
CA LEU A 162 3.59 6.77 10.49
C LEU A 162 2.48 5.90 9.88
N VAL A 163 1.38 6.51 9.42
CA VAL A 163 0.25 5.86 8.72
C VAL A 163 -0.12 6.52 7.38
N GLU A 164 0.43 7.67 7.01
CA GLU A 164 0.22 8.23 5.66
C GLU A 164 1.53 8.72 5.06
N PRO A 165 1.97 8.18 3.89
CA PRO A 165 3.08 8.76 3.18
C PRO A 165 2.75 10.22 2.83
N PRO A 166 3.76 11.12 2.82
CA PRO A 166 3.57 12.56 2.60
C PRO A 166 2.87 12.92 1.27
N ASP A 167 2.72 11.94 0.36
CA ASP A 167 2.08 12.07 -0.93
C ASP A 167 0.87 11.13 -1.11
N ALA A 168 0.28 10.56 -0.04
CA ALA A 168 -0.84 9.63 -0.15
C ALA A 168 -2.01 10.22 -0.94
N LYS A 169 -2.36 11.48 -0.66
CA LYS A 169 -3.40 12.20 -1.39
C LYS A 169 -3.05 12.39 -2.87
N ALA A 170 -1.82 12.80 -3.16
CA ALA A 170 -1.36 12.98 -4.55
C ALA A 170 -1.28 11.63 -5.30
N ALA A 171 -0.96 10.53 -4.61
CA ALA A 171 -0.95 9.19 -5.17
C ALA A 171 -2.37 8.69 -5.48
N ILE A 172 -3.33 8.97 -4.59
CA ILE A 172 -4.75 8.64 -4.82
C ILE A 172 -5.33 9.47 -5.96
N GLU A 173 -5.03 10.78 -6.01
CA GLU A 173 -5.45 11.65 -7.11
C GLU A 173 -4.90 11.15 -8.45
N ARG A 174 -3.61 10.78 -8.50
CA ARG A 174 -3.00 10.21 -9.71
C ARG A 174 -3.63 8.88 -10.10
N ARG A 175 -3.88 7.98 -9.14
CA ARG A 175 -4.54 6.71 -9.41
C ARG A 175 -5.96 6.90 -9.93
N ALA A 176 -6.69 7.89 -9.40
CA ALA A 176 -8.01 8.23 -9.89
C ALA A 176 -7.98 8.84 -11.31
N GLU A 177 -6.93 9.59 -11.64
CA GLU A 177 -6.70 10.11 -12.99
C GLU A 177 -6.41 8.96 -13.96
N ASP A 178 -5.48 8.06 -13.61
CA ASP A 178 -5.18 6.86 -14.40
C ASP A 178 -6.46 6.01 -14.63
N LEU A 179 -7.28 5.82 -13.59
CA LEU A 179 -8.52 5.05 -13.68
C LEU A 179 -9.60 5.77 -14.50
N ARG A 180 -9.64 7.11 -14.47
CA ARG A 180 -10.52 7.90 -15.34
C ARG A 180 -10.12 7.73 -16.81
N GLU A 181 -8.83 7.78 -17.11
CA GLU A 181 -8.32 7.53 -18.47
C GLU A 181 -8.69 6.12 -18.95
N GLN A 182 -8.56 5.11 -18.09
CA GLN A 182 -8.99 3.74 -18.40
C GLN A 182 -10.49 3.64 -18.71
N LEU A 183 -11.34 4.30 -17.91
CA LEU A 183 -12.78 4.32 -18.14
C LEU A 183 -13.17 5.06 -19.42
N GLU A 184 -12.46 6.13 -19.78
CA GLU A 184 -12.69 6.86 -21.03
C GLU A 184 -12.34 5.97 -22.23
N VAL A 185 -11.21 5.26 -22.19
CA VAL A 185 -10.87 4.27 -23.22
C VAL A 185 -11.90 3.14 -23.25
N LEU A 186 -12.37 2.67 -22.09
CA LEU A 186 -13.40 1.64 -22.02
C LEU A 186 -14.69 2.09 -22.72
N ASP A 187 -15.16 3.30 -22.45
CA ASP A 187 -16.37 3.90 -23.05
C ASP A 187 -16.21 4.15 -24.56
N GLU A 188 -15.04 4.62 -25.01
CA GLU A 188 -14.76 4.82 -26.44
C GLU A 188 -14.65 3.47 -27.19
N THR A 189 -14.19 2.42 -26.50
CA THR A 189 -14.00 1.11 -27.12
C THR A 189 -15.29 0.30 -27.13
N ILE A 190 -15.96 0.24 -25.98
CA ILE A 190 -17.16 -0.51 -25.72
C ILE A 190 -18.23 0.53 -25.41
N SER A 191 -19.24 0.65 -26.26
CA SER A 191 -20.30 1.64 -26.14
C SER A 191 -21.08 1.40 -24.85
N LEU A 192 -20.71 2.09 -23.77
CA LEU A 192 -21.39 1.98 -22.48
C LEU A 192 -22.64 2.84 -22.50
N ASP A 193 -23.69 2.36 -21.82
CA ASP A 193 -24.87 3.19 -21.59
C ASP A 193 -24.51 4.43 -20.73
N ASP A 194 -25.11 5.59 -21.04
CA ASP A 194 -24.90 6.84 -20.28
C ASP A 194 -25.04 6.66 -18.76
N ASP A 195 -25.99 5.82 -18.33
CA ASP A 195 -26.24 5.50 -16.92
C ASP A 195 -25.04 4.80 -16.25
N ARG A 196 -24.33 3.94 -17.00
CA ARG A 196 -23.14 3.22 -16.52
C ARG A 196 -21.92 4.13 -16.43
N VAL A 197 -21.73 4.99 -17.43
CA VAL A 197 -20.67 6.00 -17.41
C VAL A 197 -20.83 6.89 -16.17
N GLN A 198 -22.05 7.39 -15.93
CA GLN A 198 -22.35 8.19 -14.74
C GLN A 198 -22.14 7.43 -13.43
N GLU A 199 -22.54 6.15 -13.37
CA GLU A 199 -22.30 5.31 -12.18
C GLU A 199 -20.80 5.21 -11.86
N PHE A 200 -19.94 4.99 -12.85
CA PHE A 200 -18.50 4.94 -12.65
C PHE A 200 -17.92 6.29 -12.20
N GLU A 201 -18.34 7.39 -12.82
CA GLU A 201 -17.91 8.73 -12.40
C GLU A 201 -18.30 9.05 -10.96
N ASP A 202 -19.53 8.71 -10.56
CA ASP A 202 -20.04 8.94 -9.21
C ASP A 202 -19.30 8.07 -8.18
N ARG A 203 -19.01 6.82 -8.51
CA ARG A 203 -18.21 5.92 -7.65
C ARG A 203 -16.78 6.42 -7.48
N LEU A 204 -16.15 6.89 -8.56
CA LEU A 204 -14.80 7.48 -8.52
C LEU A 204 -14.78 8.77 -7.69
N ARG A 205 -15.79 9.64 -7.86
CA ARG A 205 -15.95 10.85 -7.06
C ARG A 205 -16.11 10.52 -5.57
N ALA A 206 -16.95 9.54 -5.24
CA ALA A 206 -17.15 9.09 -3.87
C ALA A 206 -15.85 8.53 -3.25
N ALA A 207 -15.02 7.82 -4.02
CA ALA A 207 -13.70 7.36 -3.56
C ALA A 207 -12.76 8.54 -3.26
N LEU A 208 -12.74 9.58 -4.09
CA LEU A 208 -11.94 10.79 -3.85
C LEU A 208 -12.43 11.59 -2.64
N GLU A 209 -13.74 11.67 -2.42
CA GLU A 209 -14.31 12.31 -1.23
C GLU A 209 -13.91 11.56 0.05
N GLN A 210 -13.95 10.22 0.05
CA GLN A 210 -13.47 9.41 1.18
C GLN A 210 -11.99 9.67 1.49
N ALA A 211 -11.15 9.85 0.46
CA ALA A 211 -9.75 10.17 0.62
C ALA A 211 -9.56 11.56 1.23
N ALA A 212 -10.37 12.54 0.81
CA ALA A 212 -10.35 13.90 1.35
C ALA A 212 -10.75 13.94 2.84
N ASP A 213 -11.64 13.03 3.27
CA ASP A 213 -12.05 12.84 4.66
C ASP A 213 -11.03 12.05 5.51
N GLY A 214 -9.89 11.64 4.92
CA GLY A 214 -8.82 10.91 5.60
C GLY A 214 -9.03 9.40 5.68
N ASN A 215 -9.98 8.85 4.90
CA ASN A 215 -10.23 7.41 4.79
C ASN A 215 -9.56 6.83 3.54
N THR A 216 -8.23 6.84 3.53
CA THR A 216 -7.41 6.44 2.37
C THR A 216 -7.54 4.94 2.04
N GLU A 217 -7.63 4.07 3.05
CA GLU A 217 -7.84 2.63 2.85
C GLU A 217 -9.14 2.32 2.09
N SER A 218 -10.26 2.90 2.54
CA SER A 218 -11.56 2.74 1.86
C SER A 218 -11.54 3.30 0.44
N SER A 219 -10.75 4.34 0.20
CA SER A 219 -10.61 4.96 -1.13
C SER A 219 -9.89 4.03 -2.10
N TYR A 220 -8.80 3.40 -1.66
CA TYR A 220 -8.10 2.38 -2.44
C TYR A 220 -9.01 1.18 -2.72
N GLU A 221 -9.70 0.65 -1.70
CA GLU A 221 -10.63 -0.46 -1.91
C GLU A 221 -11.76 -0.11 -2.90
N ALA A 222 -12.27 1.12 -2.87
CA ALA A 222 -13.30 1.58 -3.79
C ALA A 222 -12.78 1.67 -5.23
N MET A 223 -11.55 2.17 -5.42
CA MET A 223 -10.89 2.25 -6.72
C MET A 223 -10.55 0.86 -7.27
N ASP A 224 -10.01 -0.04 -6.44
CA ASP A 224 -9.69 -1.42 -6.85
C ASP A 224 -10.96 -2.17 -7.30
N ARG A 225 -12.09 -2.00 -6.59
CA ARG A 225 -13.37 -2.59 -7.02
C ARG A 225 -13.85 -2.01 -8.34
N LEU A 226 -13.60 -0.72 -8.58
CA LEU A 226 -14.01 -0.07 -9.81
C LEU A 226 -13.16 -0.54 -11.00
N GLU A 227 -11.86 -0.70 -10.80
CA GLU A 227 -10.94 -1.30 -11.77
C GLU A 227 -11.34 -2.74 -12.09
N LEU A 228 -11.61 -3.58 -11.09
CA LEU A 228 -12.09 -4.95 -11.30
C LEU A 228 -13.41 -5.02 -12.09
N ASP A 229 -14.32 -4.07 -11.85
CA ASP A 229 -15.57 -3.99 -12.61
C ASP A 229 -15.30 -3.60 -14.07
N ALA A 230 -14.38 -2.66 -14.32
CA ALA A 230 -13.97 -2.23 -15.66
C ALA A 230 -13.27 -3.37 -16.43
N GLU A 231 -12.32 -4.07 -15.79
CA GLU A 231 -11.68 -5.27 -16.35
C GLU A 231 -12.70 -6.36 -16.68
N ALA A 232 -13.69 -6.59 -15.82
CA ALA A 232 -14.73 -7.59 -16.07
C ALA A 232 -15.60 -7.23 -17.28
N LEU A 233 -15.85 -5.94 -17.54
CA LEU A 233 -16.55 -5.50 -18.75
C LEU A 233 -15.68 -5.69 -20.00
N ALA A 234 -14.41 -5.29 -19.94
CA ALA A 234 -13.47 -5.48 -21.04
C ALA A 234 -13.32 -6.97 -21.40
N GLN A 235 -13.25 -7.85 -20.39
CA GLN A 235 -13.16 -9.30 -20.59
C GLN A 235 -14.43 -9.88 -21.23
N ARG A 236 -15.62 -9.42 -20.83
CA ARG A 236 -16.88 -9.84 -21.48
C ARG A 236 -16.93 -9.44 -22.94
N ALA A 237 -16.44 -8.25 -23.28
CA ALA A 237 -16.33 -7.81 -24.66
C ALA A 237 -15.33 -8.66 -25.44
N ALA A 238 -14.18 -9.01 -24.85
CA ALA A 238 -13.22 -9.92 -25.47
C ALA A 238 -13.81 -11.32 -25.73
N GLU A 239 -14.56 -11.86 -24.78
CA GLU A 239 -15.27 -13.14 -24.93
C GLU A 239 -16.34 -13.08 -26.02
N ALA A 240 -17.17 -12.02 -26.01
CA ALA A 240 -18.18 -11.80 -27.04
C ALA A 240 -17.58 -11.62 -28.44
N ALA A 241 -16.42 -10.94 -28.54
CA ALA A 241 -15.69 -10.80 -29.80
C ALA A 241 -15.18 -12.15 -30.33
N GLU A 242 -14.68 -13.02 -29.44
CA GLU A 242 -14.25 -14.36 -29.85
C GLU A 242 -15.42 -15.24 -30.25
N GLU A 243 -16.53 -15.19 -29.51
CA GLU A 243 -17.77 -15.88 -29.85
C GLU A 243 -18.35 -15.40 -31.17
N ALA A 244 -18.31 -14.09 -31.43
CA ALA A 244 -18.78 -13.51 -32.67
C ALA A 244 -18.01 -14.01 -33.88
N LEU A 245 -16.67 -14.00 -33.79
CA LEU A 245 -15.83 -14.55 -34.84
C LEU A 245 -16.18 -16.03 -35.08
N ARG A 246 -16.27 -16.85 -34.02
CA ARG A 246 -16.64 -18.27 -34.13
C ARG A 246 -18.00 -18.46 -34.82
N ALA A 247 -19.02 -17.72 -34.39
CA ALA A 247 -20.36 -17.75 -34.98
C ALA A 247 -20.33 -17.39 -36.47
N MET A 248 -19.48 -16.44 -36.88
CA MET A 248 -19.30 -16.08 -38.28
C MET A 248 -18.66 -17.20 -39.12
N SER A 249 -17.67 -17.91 -38.56
CA SER A 249 -17.05 -19.07 -39.22
C SER A 249 -18.00 -20.26 -39.31
N ASP A 250 -18.78 -20.51 -38.26
CA ASP A 250 -19.79 -21.56 -38.25
C ASP A 250 -20.90 -21.24 -39.26
N ALA A 251 -21.34 -19.97 -39.33
CA ALA A 251 -22.33 -19.52 -40.31
C ALA A 251 -21.81 -19.67 -41.74
N ALA A 252 -20.53 -19.37 -42.00
CA ALA A 252 -19.90 -19.59 -43.29
C ALA A 252 -19.86 -21.08 -43.68
N SER A 253 -19.61 -21.96 -42.71
CA SER A 253 -19.59 -23.42 -42.91
C SER A 253 -20.98 -23.98 -43.20
N ASP A 254 -21.98 -23.48 -42.46
CA ASP A 254 -23.37 -23.93 -42.56
C ASP A 254 -24.10 -23.36 -43.78
N MET A 255 -23.62 -22.24 -44.35
CA MET A 255 -24.28 -21.56 -45.47
C MET A 255 -24.59 -22.45 -46.68
N ALA A 256 -23.74 -23.46 -46.94
CA ALA A 256 -23.94 -24.39 -48.05
C ALA A 256 -25.00 -25.48 -47.77
N SER A 257 -25.22 -25.84 -46.51
CA SER A 257 -26.11 -26.93 -46.09
C SER A 257 -27.41 -26.47 -45.42
N ASP A 258 -27.36 -25.37 -44.68
CA ASP A 258 -28.46 -24.78 -43.92
C ASP A 258 -28.34 -23.24 -43.88
N PRO A 259 -28.80 -22.54 -44.93
CA PRO A 259 -28.76 -21.07 -44.97
C PRO A 259 -29.68 -20.42 -43.91
N ALA A 260 -30.69 -21.14 -43.40
CA ALA A 260 -31.54 -20.62 -42.33
C ALA A 260 -30.80 -20.67 -40.98
N GLY A 261 -30.08 -21.75 -40.70
CA GLY A 261 -29.20 -21.88 -39.54
C GLY A 261 -28.05 -20.87 -39.56
N ALA A 262 -27.43 -20.63 -40.71
CA ALA A 262 -26.39 -19.62 -40.88
C ALA A 262 -26.88 -18.21 -40.50
N ARG A 263 -28.13 -17.86 -40.86
CA ARG A 263 -28.73 -16.58 -40.46
C ARG A 263 -28.98 -16.49 -38.96
N GLU A 264 -29.53 -17.53 -38.35
CA GLU A 264 -29.78 -17.55 -36.90
C GLU A 264 -28.48 -17.36 -36.11
N GLN A 265 -27.35 -17.89 -36.61
CA GLN A 265 -26.02 -17.67 -36.02
C GLN A 265 -25.52 -16.23 -36.20
N LEU A 266 -25.75 -15.59 -37.35
CA LEU A 266 -25.41 -14.18 -37.56
C LEU A 266 -26.24 -13.23 -36.69
N ASP A 267 -27.55 -13.50 -36.55
CA ASP A 267 -28.43 -12.73 -35.68
C ASP A 267 -28.00 -12.88 -34.21
N ALA A 268 -27.70 -14.11 -33.76
CA ALA A 268 -27.20 -14.36 -32.41
C ALA A 268 -25.83 -13.73 -32.14
N MET A 269 -24.94 -13.69 -33.15
CA MET A 269 -23.67 -12.97 -33.09
C MET A 269 -23.90 -11.47 -32.86
N ALA A 270 -24.78 -10.85 -33.66
CA ALA A 270 -25.07 -9.43 -33.55
C ALA A 270 -25.65 -9.08 -32.16
N ASP A 271 -26.58 -9.89 -31.65
CA ASP A 271 -27.16 -9.74 -30.32
C ASP A 271 -26.10 -9.87 -29.20
N ALA A 272 -25.19 -10.85 -29.31
CA ALA A 272 -24.13 -11.06 -28.33
C ALA A 272 -23.11 -9.91 -28.31
N MET A 273 -22.72 -9.42 -29.49
CA MET A 273 -21.83 -8.27 -29.63
C MET A 273 -22.48 -7.00 -29.08
N GLN A 274 -23.75 -6.75 -29.42
CA GLN A 274 -24.47 -5.58 -28.93
C GLN A 274 -24.63 -5.62 -27.40
N ALA A 275 -24.94 -6.78 -26.82
CA ALA A 275 -25.01 -6.95 -25.37
C ALA A 275 -23.67 -6.72 -24.66
N ALA A 276 -22.56 -6.89 -25.38
CA ALA A 276 -21.21 -6.62 -24.91
C ALA A 276 -20.72 -5.20 -25.24
N GLY A 277 -21.57 -4.33 -25.80
CA GLY A 277 -21.23 -2.95 -26.20
C GLY A 277 -20.30 -2.87 -27.41
N LEU A 278 -20.22 -3.92 -28.23
CA LEU A 278 -19.44 -3.97 -29.46
C LEU A 278 -20.36 -3.84 -30.68
N ASP A 279 -21.07 -2.72 -30.80
CA ASP A 279 -22.03 -2.54 -31.89
C ASP A 279 -21.31 -2.58 -33.27
N PRO A 280 -21.68 -3.48 -34.19
CA PRO A 280 -21.16 -3.50 -35.56
C PRO A 280 -21.23 -2.15 -36.28
N GLY A 281 -22.27 -1.35 -36.01
CA GLY A 281 -22.45 -0.02 -36.60
C GLY A 281 -21.44 1.01 -36.10
N GLU A 282 -20.94 0.85 -34.88
CA GLU A 282 -19.88 1.70 -34.30
C GLU A 282 -18.48 1.18 -34.63
N LEU A 283 -18.33 -0.13 -34.86
CA LEU A 283 -17.11 -0.74 -35.38
C LEU A 283 -16.83 -0.28 -36.82
N SER A 284 -17.82 -0.40 -37.70
CA SER A 284 -17.79 0.16 -39.05
C SER A 284 -19.20 0.20 -39.68
N PRO A 285 -19.68 1.37 -40.16
CA PRO A 285 -20.99 1.46 -40.83
C PRO A 285 -21.03 0.65 -42.14
N GLU A 286 -19.87 0.43 -42.77
CA GLU A 286 -19.75 -0.39 -43.98
C GLU A 286 -19.94 -1.88 -43.64
N LEU A 287 -19.39 -2.32 -42.50
CA LEU A 287 -19.53 -3.70 -42.01
C LEU A 287 -20.97 -4.01 -41.63
N SER A 288 -21.64 -3.13 -40.88
CA SER A 288 -23.05 -3.28 -40.51
C SER A 288 -23.95 -3.38 -41.74
N ALA A 289 -23.79 -2.46 -42.71
CA ALA A 289 -24.57 -2.49 -43.94
C ALA A 289 -24.33 -3.76 -44.76
N ALA A 290 -23.09 -4.26 -44.78
CA ALA A 290 -22.75 -5.47 -45.52
C ALA A 290 -23.25 -6.75 -44.82
N LEU A 291 -23.28 -6.79 -43.48
CA LEU A 291 -23.92 -7.88 -42.73
C LEU A 291 -25.44 -7.90 -42.94
N ASP A 292 -26.10 -6.74 -42.94
CA ASP A 292 -27.54 -6.62 -43.27
C ASP A 292 -27.83 -7.05 -44.71
N GLU A 293 -26.98 -6.64 -45.66
CA GLU A 293 -27.11 -7.04 -47.05
C GLU A 293 -26.94 -8.55 -47.19
N LEU A 294 -25.95 -9.15 -46.53
CA LEU A 294 -25.72 -10.60 -46.53
C LEU A 294 -26.92 -11.35 -45.95
N ALA A 295 -27.46 -10.91 -44.80
CA ALA A 295 -28.64 -11.51 -44.17
C ALA A 295 -29.88 -11.46 -45.09
N SER A 296 -30.04 -10.36 -45.84
CA SER A 296 -31.12 -10.21 -46.82
C SER A 296 -30.94 -11.10 -48.06
N GLN A 297 -29.70 -11.31 -48.50
CA GLN A 297 -29.34 -12.16 -49.64
C GLN A 297 -29.58 -13.65 -49.30
N LEU A 298 -29.24 -14.06 -48.08
CA LEU A 298 -29.56 -15.37 -47.51
C LEU A 298 -31.08 -15.65 -47.48
N GLU A 299 -31.91 -14.64 -47.25
CA GLU A 299 -33.39 -14.80 -47.29
C GLU A 299 -33.94 -15.01 -48.71
N ALA A 300 -33.28 -14.40 -49.69
CA ALA A 300 -33.69 -14.45 -51.09
C ALA A 300 -33.23 -15.73 -51.83
N LEU A 301 -32.41 -16.57 -51.20
CA LEU A 301 -31.84 -17.76 -51.83
C LEU A 301 -32.92 -18.81 -52.17
N PRO A 302 -33.07 -19.18 -53.46
CA PRO A 302 -34.12 -20.10 -53.89
C PRO A 302 -33.85 -21.52 -53.38
N ARG A 303 -34.77 -22.05 -52.56
CA ARG A 303 -34.69 -23.41 -52.03
C ARG A 303 -34.95 -24.43 -53.14
N GLY A 304 -33.94 -25.21 -53.50
CA GLY A 304 -34.09 -26.40 -54.37
C GLY A 304 -34.17 -26.12 -55.87
N ALA A 305 -33.49 -25.07 -56.36
CA ALA A 305 -33.42 -24.77 -57.79
C ALA A 305 -32.73 -25.89 -58.59
N THR A 306 -33.33 -26.29 -59.71
CA THR A 306 -32.80 -27.34 -60.60
C THR A 306 -32.54 -26.79 -62.00
N GLY A 307 -31.38 -27.11 -62.60
CA GLY A 307 -31.02 -26.65 -63.96
C GLY A 307 -30.27 -25.30 -63.96
N GLU A 308 -30.58 -24.42 -64.92
CA GLU A 308 -29.93 -23.09 -65.04
C GLU A 308 -30.15 -22.21 -63.79
N GLU A 309 -31.30 -22.33 -63.14
CA GLU A 309 -31.58 -21.65 -61.86
C GLU A 309 -30.71 -22.17 -60.71
N GLY A 310 -30.31 -23.45 -60.75
CA GLY A 310 -29.40 -24.05 -59.77
C GLY A 310 -27.95 -23.58 -59.94
N LEU A 311 -27.49 -23.41 -61.19
CA LEU A 311 -26.18 -22.84 -61.49
C LEU A 311 -26.09 -21.37 -61.05
N ALA A 312 -27.15 -20.57 -61.29
CA ALA A 312 -27.22 -19.19 -60.81
C ALA A 312 -27.24 -19.11 -59.28
N ALA A 313 -28.00 -19.98 -58.60
CA ALA A 313 -28.01 -20.05 -57.14
C ALA A 313 -26.65 -20.45 -56.56
N LEU A 314 -25.94 -21.35 -57.24
CA LEU A 314 -24.58 -21.77 -56.86
C LEU A 314 -23.54 -20.66 -57.05
N GLU A 315 -23.63 -19.90 -58.14
CA GLU A 315 -22.78 -18.74 -58.37
C GLU A 315 -23.05 -17.63 -57.35
N GLN A 316 -24.32 -17.44 -56.97
CA GLN A 316 -24.72 -16.52 -55.92
C GLN A 316 -24.19 -16.96 -54.54
N LEU A 317 -24.31 -18.25 -54.19
CA LEU A 317 -23.79 -18.79 -52.93
C LEU A 317 -22.26 -18.69 -52.84
N ALA A 318 -21.55 -18.89 -53.95
CA ALA A 318 -20.10 -18.68 -54.02
C ALA A 318 -19.71 -17.20 -53.82
N GLN A 319 -20.50 -16.26 -54.33
CA GLN A 319 -20.29 -14.83 -54.10
C GLN A 319 -20.57 -14.45 -52.64
N GLU A 320 -21.61 -14.99 -52.02
CA GLU A 320 -21.95 -14.75 -50.61
C GLU A 320 -20.87 -15.31 -49.66
N LEU A 321 -20.31 -16.49 -49.96
CA LEU A 321 -19.17 -17.05 -49.21
C LEU A 321 -17.93 -16.16 -49.30
N ALA A 322 -17.63 -15.63 -50.49
CA ALA A 322 -16.51 -14.72 -50.68
C ALA A 322 -16.72 -13.41 -49.91
N LYS A 323 -17.95 -12.86 -49.91
CA LYS A 323 -18.32 -11.69 -49.12
C LYS A 323 -18.21 -11.96 -47.61
N MET A 324 -18.71 -13.10 -47.13
CA MET A 324 -18.56 -13.48 -45.72
C MET A 324 -17.09 -13.56 -45.31
N ALA A 325 -16.23 -14.13 -46.15
CA ALA A 325 -14.81 -14.21 -45.87
C ALA A 325 -14.18 -12.80 -45.72
N GLU A 326 -14.49 -11.89 -46.63
CA GLU A 326 -14.03 -10.49 -46.58
C GLU A 326 -14.55 -9.79 -45.31
N LEU A 327 -15.85 -9.93 -45.01
CA LEU A 327 -16.46 -9.35 -43.81
C LEU A 327 -15.90 -9.92 -42.51
N SER A 328 -15.53 -11.21 -42.50
CA SER A 328 -14.95 -11.85 -41.31
C SER A 328 -13.56 -11.32 -40.99
N GLU A 329 -12.76 -11.01 -42.01
CA GLU A 329 -11.46 -10.35 -41.84
C GLU A 329 -11.63 -8.89 -41.42
N GLU A 330 -12.58 -8.15 -41.99
CA GLU A 330 -12.87 -6.78 -41.57
C GLU A 330 -13.37 -6.72 -40.11
N LEU A 331 -14.31 -7.59 -39.73
CA LEU A 331 -14.81 -7.69 -38.36
C LEU A 331 -13.68 -8.04 -37.39
N ARG A 332 -12.84 -9.01 -37.78
CA ARG A 332 -11.65 -9.41 -37.01
C ARG A 332 -10.69 -8.24 -36.82
N GLU A 333 -10.36 -7.49 -37.87
CA GLU A 333 -9.46 -6.34 -37.76
C GLU A 333 -10.04 -5.25 -36.86
N ALA A 334 -11.34 -4.96 -36.99
CA ALA A 334 -12.03 -3.98 -36.16
C ALA A 334 -12.03 -4.40 -34.67
N LEU A 335 -12.38 -5.66 -34.37
CA LEU A 335 -12.36 -6.20 -33.01
C LEU A 335 -10.93 -6.27 -32.46
N ALA A 336 -9.94 -6.66 -33.27
CA ALA A 336 -8.54 -6.72 -32.85
C ALA A 336 -8.00 -5.34 -32.46
N LYS A 337 -8.40 -4.29 -33.19
CA LYS A 337 -8.04 -2.92 -32.88
C LYS A 337 -8.63 -2.50 -31.53
N LYS A 338 -9.93 -2.70 -31.32
CA LYS A 338 -10.64 -2.35 -30.09
C LYS A 338 -10.11 -3.10 -28.86
N LEU A 339 -9.90 -4.41 -28.97
CA LEU A 339 -9.29 -5.20 -27.88
C LEU A 339 -7.82 -4.81 -27.63
N GLY A 340 -7.11 -4.38 -28.67
CA GLY A 340 -5.77 -3.80 -28.54
C GLY A 340 -5.77 -2.50 -27.73
N GLU A 341 -6.71 -1.60 -27.99
CA GLU A 341 -6.89 -0.34 -27.25
C GLU A 341 -7.16 -0.62 -25.75
N LEU A 342 -8.01 -1.60 -25.43
CA LEU A 342 -8.26 -2.02 -24.04
C LEU A 342 -7.04 -2.65 -23.37
N ALA A 343 -6.26 -3.45 -24.11
CA ALA A 343 -5.02 -4.03 -23.60
C ALA A 343 -3.95 -2.95 -23.34
N GLU A 344 -3.84 -1.95 -24.20
CA GLU A 344 -2.92 -0.80 -24.01
C GLU A 344 -3.31 0.05 -22.79
N ALA A 345 -4.61 0.21 -22.53
CA ALA A 345 -5.11 0.83 -21.31
C ALA A 345 -4.91 -0.02 -20.04
N GLY A 346 -4.46 -1.27 -20.18
CA GLY A 346 -4.23 -2.19 -19.07
C GLY A 346 -5.49 -2.89 -18.55
N LEU A 347 -6.59 -2.86 -19.30
CA LEU A 347 -7.86 -3.51 -18.94
C LEU A 347 -7.95 -4.98 -19.41
N LEU A 348 -7.03 -5.41 -20.28
CA LEU A 348 -6.93 -6.79 -20.77
C LEU A 348 -5.48 -7.30 -20.70
N GLU A 349 -5.27 -8.44 -20.05
CA GLU A 349 -3.97 -9.13 -20.09
C GLU A 349 -3.85 -9.98 -21.37
N GLY A 350 -3.17 -9.44 -22.39
CA GLY A 350 -2.59 -10.24 -23.48
C GLY A 350 -3.56 -10.90 -24.45
N ALA A 351 -4.76 -10.34 -24.66
CA ALA A 351 -5.75 -10.86 -25.61
C ALA A 351 -5.30 -10.66 -27.07
N ALA A 352 -4.53 -11.60 -27.60
CA ALA A 352 -4.36 -11.75 -29.04
C ALA A 352 -5.52 -12.60 -29.58
N LEU A 353 -6.44 -11.99 -30.34
CA LEU A 353 -7.52 -12.74 -31.00
C LEU A 353 -6.92 -13.90 -31.85
N PRO A 354 -7.41 -15.14 -31.69
CA PRO A 354 -6.90 -16.28 -32.45
C PRO A 354 -7.04 -15.99 -33.94
N LYS A 355 -6.00 -16.28 -34.74
CA LYS A 355 -6.06 -16.20 -36.21
C LYS A 355 -7.16 -17.14 -36.72
N MET A 356 -8.25 -16.57 -37.23
CA MET A 356 -9.21 -17.29 -38.05
C MET A 356 -8.54 -17.51 -39.39
N GLU A 357 -7.93 -18.68 -39.56
CA GLU A 357 -7.68 -19.18 -40.90
C GLU A 357 -9.01 -19.77 -41.37
N ILE A 358 -9.71 -19.04 -42.23
CA ILE A 358 -10.76 -19.65 -43.07
C ILE A 358 -10.05 -20.79 -43.80
N ASP A 359 -10.40 -22.04 -43.46
CA ASP A 359 -9.69 -23.20 -43.98
C ASP A 359 -9.78 -23.15 -45.51
N PRO A 360 -8.67 -22.94 -46.24
CA PRO A 360 -8.69 -22.94 -47.69
C PRO A 360 -9.23 -24.28 -48.23
N ALA A 361 -9.17 -25.36 -47.45
CA ALA A 361 -9.79 -26.63 -47.77
C ALA A 361 -11.32 -26.54 -47.83
N MET A 362 -11.98 -25.66 -47.06
CA MET A 362 -13.43 -25.47 -47.12
C MET A 362 -13.86 -24.80 -48.43
N LEU A 363 -13.19 -23.70 -48.81
CA LEU A 363 -13.38 -23.05 -50.12
C LEU A 363 -13.11 -24.03 -51.27
N GLN A 364 -12.07 -24.86 -51.12
CA GLN A 364 -11.67 -25.83 -52.12
C GLN A 364 -12.62 -27.05 -52.18
N ALA A 365 -13.18 -27.47 -51.04
CA ALA A 365 -14.21 -28.50 -50.95
C ALA A 365 -15.53 -28.03 -51.54
N LEU A 366 -15.87 -26.74 -51.40
CA LEU A 366 -17.05 -26.14 -52.02
C LEU A 366 -16.88 -26.03 -53.54
N ILE A 367 -15.69 -25.61 -54.00
CA ILE A 367 -15.30 -25.64 -55.41
C ILE A 367 -15.30 -27.08 -55.96
N GLU A 368 -14.88 -28.08 -55.18
CA GLU A 368 -14.95 -29.49 -55.57
C GLU A 368 -16.38 -30.05 -55.56
N ALA A 369 -17.22 -29.68 -54.59
CA ALA A 369 -18.63 -30.04 -54.55
C ALA A 369 -19.40 -29.44 -55.74
N LEU A 370 -19.11 -28.18 -56.08
CA LEU A 370 -19.55 -27.49 -57.29
C LEU A 370 -19.13 -28.25 -58.57
N LYS A 371 -17.88 -28.71 -58.65
CA LYS A 371 -17.38 -29.49 -59.79
C LYS A 371 -17.98 -30.90 -59.87
N ASN A 372 -18.27 -31.52 -58.73
CA ASN A 372 -18.81 -32.87 -58.66
C ASN A 372 -20.33 -32.92 -58.88
N MET A 373 -21.06 -31.81 -58.67
CA MET A 373 -22.48 -31.71 -59.01
C MET A 373 -22.74 -31.61 -60.52
N ASP A 374 -21.73 -31.35 -61.34
CA ASP A 374 -21.93 -31.09 -62.77
C ASP A 374 -21.77 -32.31 -63.71
N LEU A 375 -21.54 -33.54 -63.20
CA LEU A 375 -21.11 -34.63 -64.11
C LEU A 375 -21.65 -36.04 -63.91
N ASP A 376 -22.76 -36.28 -63.19
CA ASP A 376 -23.45 -37.57 -63.34
C ASP A 376 -24.97 -37.46 -63.53
N LYS A 377 -25.32 -37.32 -64.81
CA LYS A 377 -26.46 -37.97 -65.49
C LYS A 377 -27.82 -37.94 -64.79
N SER A 378 -28.72 -37.09 -65.27
CA SER A 378 -30.09 -37.57 -65.57
C SER A 378 -30.93 -36.69 -66.52
N LEU A 379 -30.41 -36.27 -67.68
CA LEU A 379 -31.27 -35.83 -68.79
C LEU A 379 -30.75 -36.33 -70.14
N CYS A 380 -30.61 -37.65 -70.29
CA CYS A 380 -30.72 -38.27 -71.60
C CYS A 380 -32.19 -38.66 -71.80
N PRO A 381 -32.96 -37.98 -72.67
CA PRO A 381 -34.24 -38.53 -73.10
C PRO A 381 -33.99 -39.85 -73.86
N PRO A 382 -34.78 -40.91 -73.65
CA PRO A 382 -34.64 -42.13 -74.42
C PRO A 382 -34.92 -41.83 -75.90
N SER A 383 -33.93 -42.10 -76.74
CA SER A 383 -34.05 -42.04 -78.20
C SER A 383 -35.11 -43.05 -78.65
N LEU A 384 -36.21 -42.51 -79.19
CA LEU A 384 -37.20 -43.27 -79.95
C LEU A 384 -36.51 -43.83 -81.21
N LYS A 385 -36.32 -45.15 -81.25
CA LYS A 385 -35.95 -45.88 -82.47
C LYS A 385 -37.08 -45.77 -83.51
N PRO A 386 -36.79 -45.49 -84.79
CA PRO A 386 -37.71 -45.76 -85.87
C PRO A 386 -37.48 -47.19 -86.37
N GLY A 387 -38.54 -48.00 -86.50
CA GLY A 387 -38.41 -49.29 -87.18
C GLY A 387 -39.57 -50.27 -86.98
N GLY A 388 -40.55 -50.18 -87.89
CA GLY A 388 -41.03 -51.33 -88.66
C GLY A 388 -42.05 -52.29 -88.04
N THR A 389 -43.28 -52.24 -88.57
CA THR A 389 -43.84 -53.32 -89.40
C THR A 389 -44.60 -52.72 -90.56
#